data_AF-A0A2L0NC74-F1
#
_entry.id   AF-A0A2L0NC74-F1
#
_cell.length_a   1.000
_cell.length_b   1.000
_cell.length_c   1.000
_cell.angle_alpha   90.00
_cell.angle_beta   90.00
_cell.angle_gamma   90.00
#
_symmetry.space_group_name_H-M   'P 1'
#
loop_
_entity.id
_entity.type
_entity.pdbx_description
1 polymer ?
#
loop_
_entity_poly.entity_id
_entity_poly.type
_entity_poly.pdbx_seq_one_letter_code
_entity_poly.pdbx_strand_id
1 'polypeptide(L)'
;MPRNLLSPSALGIASHSSHLAAPDGPSAVLSARRAAATGAARQVGCKCPATGLRRLGVMTSSNSSDATVHHYTREMAMIHQVFRRESRLLAELVQEVRPGDTGRSRILAEHWRQYSVGLHAHHTGEDEMLWPVLLPHLDLDAEQVLAMEAQHHELSDGIAEVRGLVDRWESRALAEDRDELAAALHRHHRQLCAHLDEEEREVMPLVALHVNEKQWQAVGERGLAETPKNRLMIALGAIVEDSSPEERREFFARLPLPARVLWRLFGQRQYRRETDRIRGRRTTA
;
A
#
# COMPACT_ATOMS: atom_id res chain seq x y z
N MET A 1 -45.65 35.11 -41.90
CA MET A 1 -44.48 36.01 -41.96
C MET A 1 -44.08 36.39 -40.53
N PRO A 2 -42.79 36.52 -40.21
CA PRO A 2 -42.15 35.65 -39.21
C PRO A 2 -41.34 36.36 -38.08
N ARG A 3 -40.96 35.54 -37.06
CA ARG A 3 -39.67 35.38 -36.34
C ARG A 3 -38.77 36.57 -35.93
N ASN A 4 -38.14 36.34 -34.74
CA ASN A 4 -36.77 36.68 -34.29
C ASN A 4 -36.55 38.10 -33.69
N LEU A 5 -35.75 38.37 -32.65
CA LEU A 5 -34.62 37.70 -31.95
C LEU A 5 -34.28 38.45 -30.62
N LEU A 6 -33.36 37.88 -29.82
CA LEU A 6 -32.60 38.38 -28.63
C LEU A 6 -33.05 37.76 -27.29
N SER A 7 -32.59 36.55 -26.91
CA SER A 7 -31.28 36.08 -26.40
C SER A 7 -31.00 36.44 -24.92
N PRO A 8 -30.69 35.44 -24.05
CA PRO A 8 -30.35 35.64 -22.64
C PRO A 8 -28.83 35.74 -22.41
N SER A 9 -28.41 36.63 -21.50
CA SER A 9 -27.01 36.74 -21.06
C SER A 9 -26.67 35.69 -20.01
N ALA A 10 -25.56 35.03 -20.26
CA ALA A 10 -24.90 34.01 -19.47
C ALA A 10 -24.34 34.55 -18.14
N LEU A 11 -24.46 33.75 -17.08
CA LEU A 11 -23.56 33.80 -15.93
C LEU A 11 -22.85 32.45 -15.85
N GLY A 12 -21.57 32.50 -16.24
CA GLY A 12 -20.67 31.37 -16.34
C GLY A 12 -20.31 30.79 -14.97
N ILE A 13 -20.28 29.47 -14.95
CA ILE A 13 -19.68 28.61 -13.94
C ILE A 13 -18.16 28.79 -14.02
N ALA A 14 -17.52 29.13 -12.90
CA ALA A 14 -16.08 28.97 -12.73
C ALA A 14 -15.83 27.82 -11.75
N SER A 15 -15.71 26.60 -12.29
CA SER A 15 -15.11 25.48 -11.56
C SER A 15 -13.61 25.72 -11.46
N HIS A 16 -13.10 25.86 -10.24
CA HIS A 16 -11.67 25.79 -9.99
C HIS A 16 -11.23 24.32 -10.05
N SER A 17 -10.68 23.92 -11.20
CA SER A 17 -9.88 22.71 -11.33
C SER A 17 -8.47 22.99 -10.81
N SER A 18 -8.16 22.49 -9.62
CA SER A 18 -6.77 22.47 -9.12
C SER A 18 -6.03 21.33 -9.80
N HIS A 19 -5.29 21.64 -10.87
CA HIS A 19 -4.29 20.74 -11.43
C HIS A 19 -3.13 20.61 -10.42
N LEU A 20 -3.03 19.45 -9.78
CA LEU A 20 -1.78 19.00 -9.15
C LEU A 20 -0.92 18.39 -10.26
N ALA A 21 0.08 19.16 -10.69
CA ALA A 21 1.17 18.66 -11.52
C ALA A 21 2.08 17.79 -10.64
N ALA A 22 2.43 16.60 -11.12
CA ALA A 22 3.47 15.77 -10.52
C ALA A 22 4.84 16.45 -10.68
N PRO A 23 5.73 16.41 -9.67
CA PRO A 23 7.11 16.81 -9.87
C PRO A 23 7.87 15.70 -10.62
N ASP A 24 8.24 15.99 -11.87
CA ASP A 24 9.19 15.21 -12.66
C ASP A 24 10.63 15.45 -12.16
N GLY A 25 11.35 14.39 -11.80
CA GLY A 25 12.81 14.40 -11.72
C GLY A 25 13.40 13.27 -10.85
N PRO A 26 14.39 12.50 -11.34
CA PRO A 26 15.05 11.49 -10.52
C PRO A 26 15.86 12.15 -9.39
N SER A 27 15.84 11.53 -8.20
CA SER A 27 16.66 11.93 -7.06
C SER A 27 18.14 12.02 -7.47
N ALA A 28 18.72 13.22 -7.36
CA ALA A 28 20.07 13.58 -7.82
C ALA A 28 21.20 12.78 -7.13
N VAL A 29 20.88 11.96 -6.14
CA VAL A 29 21.85 11.16 -5.36
C VAL A 29 22.33 9.92 -6.13
N LEU A 30 21.55 9.41 -7.09
CA LEU A 30 21.80 8.09 -7.73
C LEU A 30 22.65 8.14 -9.01
N SER A 31 22.77 9.28 -9.69
CA SER A 31 23.58 9.37 -10.92
C SER A 31 25.09 9.22 -10.67
N ALA A 32 25.55 9.39 -9.42
CA ALA A 32 26.97 9.36 -9.07
C ALA A 32 27.53 7.94 -8.86
N ARG A 33 26.70 6.94 -8.50
CA ARG A 33 27.19 5.59 -8.16
C ARG A 33 27.26 4.60 -9.32
N ARG A 34 26.50 4.84 -10.40
CA ARG A 34 26.44 3.93 -11.56
C ARG A 34 27.74 3.88 -12.40
N ALA A 35 28.63 4.86 -12.25
CA ALA A 35 29.87 4.96 -13.03
C ALA A 35 31.05 4.15 -12.46
N ALA A 36 30.95 3.63 -11.22
CA ALA A 36 32.10 3.03 -10.53
C ALA A 36 32.20 1.49 -10.63
N ALA A 37 31.18 0.80 -11.16
CA ALA A 37 31.05 -0.66 -11.07
C ALA A 37 31.34 -1.44 -12.37
N THR A 38 32.21 -0.94 -13.25
CA THR A 38 32.71 -1.71 -14.41
C THR A 38 34.21 -1.89 -14.33
N GLY A 39 34.65 -2.94 -13.64
CA GLY A 39 36.07 -3.25 -13.48
C GLY A 39 36.36 -4.69 -13.05
N ALA A 40 36.67 -5.52 -14.05
CA ALA A 40 37.53 -6.71 -14.00
C ALA A 40 37.13 -7.93 -13.14
N ALA A 41 36.60 -8.94 -13.84
CA ALA A 41 36.59 -10.34 -13.43
C ALA A 41 38.00 -10.95 -13.46
N ARG A 42 38.36 -11.74 -12.44
CA ARG A 42 39.47 -12.71 -12.53
C ARG A 42 39.18 -13.95 -11.67
N GLN A 43 39.01 -15.08 -12.35
CA GLN A 43 38.89 -16.42 -11.77
C GLN A 43 40.23 -16.88 -11.18
N VAL A 44 40.19 -17.44 -9.97
CA VAL A 44 41.21 -18.39 -9.49
C VAL A 44 40.49 -19.49 -8.72
N GLY A 45 40.49 -20.70 -9.27
CA GLY A 45 40.06 -21.91 -8.56
C GLY A 45 41.23 -22.54 -7.81
N CYS A 46 40.94 -23.19 -6.68
CA CYS A 46 41.74 -24.33 -6.25
C CYS A 46 40.96 -25.27 -5.32
N LYS A 47 41.37 -26.53 -5.37
CA LYS A 47 40.68 -27.77 -4.97
C LYS A 47 40.71 -28.05 -3.46
N CYS A 48 39.67 -28.73 -2.97
CA CYS A 48 39.64 -29.46 -1.70
C CYS A 48 40.42 -30.79 -1.76
N PRO A 49 40.88 -31.29 -0.60
CA PRO A 49 40.92 -32.73 -0.35
C PRO A 49 39.99 -33.10 0.82
N ALA A 50 39.30 -34.23 0.65
CA ALA A 50 38.53 -34.93 1.67
C ALA A 50 39.45 -35.62 2.68
N THR A 51 39.00 -35.82 3.93
CA THR A 51 39.01 -37.09 4.71
C THR A 51 38.47 -36.83 6.13
N GLY A 52 37.62 -37.73 6.66
CA GLY A 52 37.58 -37.99 8.11
C GLY A 52 36.20 -38.02 8.79
N LEU A 53 35.54 -39.18 8.75
CA LEU A 53 34.40 -39.52 9.61
C LEU A 53 34.75 -39.40 11.11
N ARG A 54 33.90 -38.73 11.89
CA ARG A 54 33.61 -39.09 13.30
C ARG A 54 32.19 -38.65 13.68
N ARG A 55 31.32 -39.64 13.88
CA ARG A 55 30.02 -39.52 14.57
C ARG A 55 30.27 -39.28 16.06
N LEU A 56 29.75 -38.19 16.61
CA LEU A 56 29.44 -38.06 18.04
C LEU A 56 28.44 -36.92 18.26
N GLY A 57 27.32 -37.27 18.91
CA GLY A 57 26.42 -36.33 19.58
C GLY A 57 25.36 -35.68 18.71
N VAL A 58 24.17 -36.28 18.66
CA VAL A 58 22.93 -35.51 18.45
C VAL A 58 22.77 -34.62 19.68
N MET A 59 23.34 -33.42 19.64
CA MET A 59 22.81 -32.31 20.41
C MET A 59 21.48 -31.99 19.75
N THR A 60 20.40 -32.29 20.44
CA THR A 60 19.09 -31.73 20.14
C THR A 60 19.24 -30.21 20.23
N SER A 61 19.56 -29.57 19.11
CA SER A 61 19.36 -28.14 18.94
C SER A 61 17.90 -27.91 19.26
N SER A 62 17.63 -27.31 20.41
CA SER A 62 16.30 -26.82 20.72
C SER A 62 15.91 -25.94 19.56
N ASN A 63 14.84 -26.34 18.87
CA ASN A 63 14.20 -25.56 17.84
C ASN A 63 14.00 -24.14 18.41
N SER A 64 14.82 -23.18 18.00
CA SER A 64 14.55 -21.75 18.23
C SER A 64 13.46 -21.34 17.24
N SER A 65 12.31 -21.97 17.38
CA SER A 65 11.08 -21.62 16.68
C SER A 65 10.19 -20.87 17.64
N ASP A 66 10.69 -19.74 18.13
CA ASP A 66 9.89 -18.57 18.51
C ASP A 66 10.80 -17.35 18.64
N ALA A 67 11.50 -17.01 17.55
CA ALA A 67 11.96 -15.63 17.44
C ALA A 67 10.70 -14.79 17.27
N THR A 68 10.26 -14.14 18.36
CA THR A 68 9.10 -13.24 18.31
C THR A 68 9.29 -12.27 17.16
N VAL A 69 8.42 -12.35 16.14
CA VAL A 69 8.47 -11.48 14.96
C VAL A 69 8.57 -10.03 15.42
N HIS A 70 9.56 -9.30 14.90
CA HIS A 70 9.81 -7.93 15.29
C HIS A 70 8.55 -7.09 15.09
N HIS A 71 8.22 -6.24 16.07
CA HIS A 71 6.95 -5.51 16.05
C HIS A 71 6.81 -4.58 14.83
N TYR A 72 7.90 -4.02 14.30
CA TYR A 72 7.88 -3.26 13.03
C TYR A 72 7.37 -4.11 11.86
N THR A 73 7.89 -5.33 11.72
CA THR A 73 7.45 -6.30 10.71
C THR A 73 5.97 -6.65 10.88
N ARG A 74 5.52 -6.85 12.12
CA ARG A 74 4.12 -7.13 12.43
C ARG A 74 3.20 -5.96 12.10
N GLU A 75 3.58 -4.74 12.48
CA GLU A 75 2.82 -3.52 12.19
C GLU A 75 2.70 -3.27 10.69
N MET A 76 3.80 -3.47 9.94
CA MET A 76 3.78 -3.36 8.49
C MET A 76 2.86 -4.39 7.84
N ALA A 77 2.97 -5.66 8.25
CA ALA A 77 2.10 -6.72 7.77
C ALA A 77 0.60 -6.40 8.03
N MET A 78 0.25 -5.83 9.18
CA MET A 78 -1.13 -5.40 9.47
C MET A 78 -1.62 -4.33 8.47
N ILE A 79 -0.76 -3.39 8.08
CA ILE A 79 -1.07 -2.37 7.07
C ILE A 79 -1.20 -3.02 5.68
N HIS A 80 -0.26 -3.89 5.30
CA HIS A 80 -0.29 -4.58 4.02
C HIS A 80 -1.54 -5.45 3.86
N GLN A 81 -2.04 -6.07 4.93
CA GLN A 81 -3.29 -6.82 4.89
C GLN A 81 -4.49 -5.96 4.51
N VAL A 82 -4.51 -4.68 4.88
CA VAL A 82 -5.53 -3.74 4.38
C VAL A 82 -5.46 -3.65 2.87
N PHE A 83 -4.27 -3.42 2.32
CA PHE A 83 -4.11 -3.23 0.89
C PHE A 83 -4.39 -4.49 0.08
N ARG A 84 -3.99 -5.67 0.58
CA ARG A 84 -4.36 -6.97 -0.01
C ARG A 84 -5.88 -7.19 0.00
N ARG A 85 -6.54 -6.93 1.13
CA ARG A 85 -7.98 -7.12 1.28
C ARG A 85 -8.79 -6.15 0.41
N GLU A 86 -8.53 -4.85 0.51
CA GLU A 86 -9.33 -3.84 -0.20
C GLU A 86 -9.12 -3.91 -1.72
N SER A 87 -7.92 -4.20 -2.21
CA SER A 87 -7.68 -4.36 -3.65
C SER A 87 -8.45 -5.54 -4.24
N ARG A 88 -8.46 -6.69 -3.54
CA ARG A 88 -9.25 -7.87 -3.92
C ARG A 88 -10.75 -7.56 -3.91
N LEU A 89 -11.24 -7.02 -2.80
CA LEU A 89 -12.67 -6.74 -2.62
C LEU A 89 -13.16 -5.73 -3.65
N LEU A 90 -12.38 -4.69 -3.97
CA LEU A 90 -12.79 -3.71 -4.97
C LEU A 90 -12.98 -4.33 -6.35
N ALA A 91 -12.08 -5.23 -6.78
CA ALA A 91 -12.23 -5.95 -8.05
C ALA A 91 -13.54 -6.78 -8.09
N GLU A 92 -13.79 -7.56 -7.03
CA GLU A 92 -15.01 -8.37 -6.88
C GLU A 92 -16.28 -7.50 -6.88
N LEU A 93 -16.27 -6.42 -6.10
CA LEU A 93 -17.42 -5.53 -5.95
C LEU A 93 -17.75 -4.77 -7.23
N VAL A 94 -16.74 -4.38 -8.02
CA VAL A 94 -16.94 -3.75 -9.34
C VAL A 94 -17.57 -4.73 -10.32
N GLN A 95 -17.08 -5.97 -10.38
CA GLN A 95 -17.59 -7.00 -11.29
C GLN A 95 -19.08 -7.31 -11.06
N GLU A 96 -19.54 -7.20 -9.82
CA GLU A 96 -20.94 -7.46 -9.44
C GLU A 96 -21.91 -6.29 -9.73
N VAL A 97 -21.41 -5.12 -10.13
CA VAL A 97 -22.27 -3.96 -10.41
C VAL A 97 -23.14 -4.22 -11.64
N ARG A 98 -24.44 -3.95 -11.49
CA ARG A 98 -25.41 -4.05 -12.58
C ARG A 98 -25.19 -2.92 -13.60
N PRO A 99 -25.32 -3.19 -14.90
CA PRO A 99 -25.25 -2.14 -15.92
C PRO A 99 -26.21 -0.99 -15.61
N GLY A 100 -25.72 0.26 -15.65
CA GLY A 100 -26.50 1.46 -15.36
C GLY A 100 -26.67 1.82 -13.88
N ASP A 101 -26.14 1.02 -12.93
CA ASP A 101 -26.19 1.36 -11.50
C ASP A 101 -25.14 2.43 -11.14
N THR A 102 -25.45 3.68 -11.50
CA THR A 102 -24.60 4.85 -11.22
C THR A 102 -24.52 5.20 -9.73
N GLY A 103 -25.46 4.73 -8.91
CA GLY A 103 -25.39 4.91 -7.46
C GLY A 103 -24.27 4.07 -6.86
N ARG A 104 -24.21 2.80 -7.27
CA ARG A 104 -23.20 1.85 -6.81
C ARG A 104 -21.81 2.16 -7.32
N SER A 105 -21.67 2.49 -8.61
CA SER A 105 -20.37 2.83 -9.20
C SER A 105 -19.73 4.05 -8.54
N ARG A 106 -20.49 5.11 -8.21
CA ARG A 106 -19.98 6.27 -7.45
C ARG A 106 -19.45 5.89 -6.07
N ILE A 107 -20.10 4.95 -5.36
CA ILE A 107 -19.61 4.48 -4.06
C ILE A 107 -18.26 3.77 -4.22
N LEU A 108 -18.12 2.92 -5.24
CA LEU A 108 -16.89 2.17 -5.47
C LEU A 108 -15.77 3.03 -6.05
N ALA A 109 -16.10 4.00 -6.91
CA ALA A 109 -15.14 5.00 -7.39
C ALA A 109 -14.59 5.86 -6.25
N GLU A 110 -15.44 6.27 -5.32
CA GLU A 110 -15.02 6.98 -4.11
C GLU A 110 -14.14 6.12 -3.20
N HIS A 111 -14.47 4.83 -3.05
CA HIS A 111 -13.63 3.91 -2.30
C HIS A 111 -12.26 3.69 -2.97
N TRP A 112 -12.22 3.53 -4.30
CA TRP A 112 -10.98 3.46 -5.07
C TRP A 112 -10.09 4.68 -4.85
N ARG A 113 -10.66 5.90 -4.89
CA ARG A 113 -9.91 7.14 -4.65
C ARG A 113 -9.28 7.17 -3.25
N GLN A 114 -10.00 6.73 -2.23
CA GLN A 114 -9.45 6.65 -0.87
C GLN A 114 -8.36 5.59 -0.75
N TYR A 115 -8.60 4.41 -1.32
CA TYR A 115 -7.64 3.30 -1.36
C TYR A 115 -6.34 3.72 -2.04
N SER A 116 -6.42 4.35 -3.22
CA SER A 116 -5.26 4.78 -4.00
C SER A 116 -4.47 5.90 -3.31
N VAL A 117 -5.14 6.85 -2.65
CA VAL A 117 -4.46 7.87 -1.82
C VAL A 117 -3.72 7.21 -0.66
N GLY A 118 -4.34 6.25 0.04
CA GLY A 118 -3.71 5.54 1.16
C GLY A 118 -2.51 4.71 0.71
N LEU A 119 -2.62 3.99 -0.40
CA LEU A 119 -1.54 3.18 -0.95
C LEU A 119 -0.37 4.04 -1.43
N HIS A 120 -0.65 5.16 -2.09
CA HIS A 120 0.39 6.10 -2.51
C HIS A 120 1.14 6.72 -1.32
N ALA A 121 0.41 7.12 -0.27
CA ALA A 121 0.99 7.63 0.97
C ALA A 121 1.92 6.61 1.65
N HIS A 122 1.51 5.34 1.68
CA HIS A 122 2.31 4.23 2.21
C HIS A 122 3.64 4.06 1.46
N HIS A 123 3.60 3.86 0.13
CA HIS A 123 4.83 3.68 -0.66
C HIS A 123 5.74 4.92 -0.61
N THR A 124 5.17 6.13 -0.69
CA THR A 124 5.94 7.37 -0.57
C THR A 124 6.58 7.50 0.82
N GLY A 125 5.89 7.02 1.85
CA GLY A 125 6.41 6.92 3.22
C GLY A 125 7.63 6.01 3.31
N GLU A 126 7.60 4.83 2.69
CA GLU A 126 8.77 3.95 2.59
C GLU A 126 9.92 4.61 1.84
N ASP A 127 9.63 5.16 0.66
CA ASP A 127 10.62 5.76 -0.23
C ASP A 127 11.40 6.88 0.46
N GLU A 128 10.70 7.71 1.22
CA GLU A 128 11.28 8.90 1.84
C GLU A 128 11.79 8.66 3.27
N MET A 129 11.28 7.64 3.98
CA MET A 129 11.59 7.44 5.41
C MET A 129 12.38 6.16 5.70
N LEU A 130 12.17 5.08 4.93
CA LEU A 130 12.84 3.79 5.16
C LEU A 130 14.07 3.62 4.28
N TRP A 131 13.99 3.86 2.97
CA TRP A 131 15.13 3.68 2.07
C TRP A 131 16.37 4.49 2.46
N PRO A 132 16.26 5.78 2.85
CA PRO A 132 17.42 6.55 3.28
C PRO A 132 18.09 6.01 4.55
N VAL A 133 17.34 5.30 5.40
CA VAL A 133 17.88 4.65 6.61
C VAL A 133 18.55 3.33 6.27
N LEU A 134 17.99 2.54 5.35
CA LEU A 134 18.52 1.23 5.00
C LEU A 134 19.76 1.31 4.10
N LEU A 135 19.72 2.15 3.05
CA LEU A 135 20.77 2.21 2.01
C LEU A 135 22.20 2.34 2.53
N PRO A 136 22.51 3.12 3.59
CA PRO A 136 23.88 3.19 4.14
C PRO A 136 24.41 1.87 4.71
N HIS A 137 23.53 0.92 5.01
CA HIS A 137 23.87 -0.39 5.56
C HIS A 137 23.95 -1.49 4.49
N LEU A 138 23.54 -1.20 3.25
CA LEU A 138 23.47 -2.17 2.17
C LEU A 138 24.62 -1.93 1.18
N ASP A 139 25.60 -2.84 1.18
CA ASP A 139 26.66 -2.85 0.17
C ASP A 139 26.20 -3.63 -1.09
N LEU A 140 25.88 -4.93 -0.94
CA LEU A 140 25.40 -5.79 -2.04
C LEU A 140 23.85 -5.84 -2.13
N ASP A 141 23.15 -5.52 -1.04
CA ASP A 141 21.69 -5.59 -0.95
C ASP A 141 21.00 -4.30 -1.41
N ALA A 142 21.76 -3.28 -1.84
CA ALA A 142 21.19 -2.03 -2.36
C ALA A 142 20.33 -2.25 -3.61
N GLU A 143 20.59 -3.34 -4.36
CA GLU A 143 19.76 -3.75 -5.50
C GLU A 143 18.33 -4.12 -5.07
N GLN A 144 18.12 -4.65 -3.86
CA GLN A 144 16.78 -5.01 -3.36
C GLN A 144 15.92 -3.77 -3.11
N VAL A 145 16.48 -2.76 -2.43
CA VAL A 145 15.77 -1.49 -2.19
C VAL A 145 15.47 -0.75 -3.50
N LEU A 146 16.43 -0.75 -4.44
CA LEU A 146 16.20 -0.16 -5.77
C LEU A 146 15.14 -0.93 -6.58
N ALA A 147 15.05 -2.25 -6.41
CA ALA A 147 13.98 -3.05 -7.01
C ALA A 147 12.61 -2.68 -6.42
N MET A 148 12.52 -2.42 -5.11
CA MET A 148 11.27 -1.95 -4.49
C MET A 148 10.82 -0.60 -5.02
N GLU A 149 11.73 0.39 -5.14
CA GLU A 149 11.41 1.70 -5.72
C GLU A 149 10.90 1.56 -7.18
N ALA A 150 11.52 0.68 -7.98
CA ALA A 150 11.04 0.38 -9.32
C ALA A 150 9.63 -0.26 -9.31
N GLN A 151 9.36 -1.18 -8.38
CA GLN A 151 8.03 -1.77 -8.21
C GLN A 151 6.98 -0.73 -7.77
N HIS A 152 7.33 0.24 -6.93
CA HIS A 152 6.46 1.36 -6.56
C HIS A 152 6.07 2.20 -7.79
N HIS A 153 7.02 2.44 -8.71
CA HIS A 153 6.75 3.15 -9.95
C HIS A 153 5.80 2.36 -10.86
N GLU A 154 6.05 1.06 -11.05
CA GLU A 154 5.16 0.19 -11.83
C GLU A 154 3.74 0.12 -11.24
N LEU A 155 3.62 0.09 -9.91
CA LEU A 155 2.33 0.11 -9.22
C LEU A 155 1.62 1.46 -9.41
N SER A 156 2.38 2.57 -9.41
CA SER A 156 1.84 3.91 -9.64
C SER A 156 1.27 4.06 -11.06
N ASP A 157 1.93 3.47 -12.06
CA ASP A 157 1.42 3.42 -13.45
C ASP A 157 0.11 2.61 -13.53
N GLY A 158 0.06 1.45 -12.86
CA GLY A 158 -1.16 0.65 -12.76
C GLY A 158 -2.32 1.40 -12.08
N ILE A 159 -2.05 2.15 -11.01
CA ILE A 159 -3.04 3.02 -10.34
C ILE A 159 -3.52 4.12 -11.29
N ALA A 160 -2.64 4.69 -12.11
CA ALA A 160 -3.02 5.70 -13.10
C ALA A 160 -3.93 5.13 -14.20
N GLU A 161 -3.67 3.91 -14.68
CA GLU A 161 -4.54 3.19 -15.61
C GLU A 161 -5.93 2.99 -15.00
N VAL A 162 -6.00 2.43 -13.79
CA VAL A 162 -7.27 2.16 -13.10
C VAL A 162 -8.04 3.44 -12.84
N ARG A 163 -7.38 4.56 -12.49
CA ARG A 163 -8.04 5.87 -12.35
C ARG A 163 -8.79 6.29 -13.61
N GLY A 164 -8.15 6.19 -14.78
CA GLY A 164 -8.81 6.52 -16.05
C GLY A 164 -10.03 5.63 -16.35
N LEU A 165 -9.95 4.35 -15.98
CA LEU A 165 -11.06 3.40 -16.10
C LEU A 165 -12.21 3.72 -15.14
N VAL A 166 -11.90 4.04 -13.88
CA VAL A 166 -12.89 4.43 -12.88
C VAL A 166 -13.63 5.70 -13.31
N ASP A 167 -12.92 6.72 -13.77
CA ASP A 167 -13.53 8.00 -14.17
C ASP A 167 -14.50 7.83 -15.36
N ARG A 168 -14.13 6.97 -16.33
CA ARG A 168 -15.03 6.62 -17.44
C ARG A 168 -16.26 5.85 -16.98
N TRP A 169 -16.04 4.84 -16.13
CA TRP A 169 -17.09 3.94 -15.68
C TRP A 169 -18.09 4.60 -14.72
N GLU A 170 -17.64 5.46 -13.81
CA GLU A 170 -18.44 6.05 -12.71
C GLU A 170 -19.72 6.75 -13.17
N SER A 171 -19.68 7.42 -14.33
CA SER A 171 -20.79 8.24 -14.80
C SER A 171 -21.95 7.44 -15.41
N ARG A 172 -21.66 6.28 -16.00
CA ARG A 172 -22.63 5.50 -16.80
C ARG A 172 -22.81 4.06 -16.32
N ALA A 173 -21.83 3.51 -15.60
CA ALA A 173 -21.79 2.11 -15.19
C ALA A 173 -22.06 1.13 -16.36
N LEU A 174 -21.42 1.37 -17.52
CA LEU A 174 -21.55 0.46 -18.66
C LEU A 174 -20.88 -0.88 -18.37
N ALA A 175 -21.43 -1.96 -18.95
CA ALA A 175 -20.90 -3.31 -18.75
C ALA A 175 -19.49 -3.46 -19.31
N GLU A 176 -19.22 -2.92 -20.51
CA GLU A 176 -17.88 -2.96 -21.11
C GLU A 176 -16.81 -2.25 -20.25
N ASP A 177 -17.11 -1.04 -19.77
CA ASP A 177 -16.22 -0.25 -18.91
C ASP A 177 -16.02 -0.96 -17.56
N ARG A 178 -17.06 -1.61 -17.02
CA ARG A 178 -17.00 -2.41 -15.78
C ARG A 178 -16.03 -3.58 -15.94
N ASP A 179 -16.16 -4.34 -17.02
CA ASP A 179 -15.40 -5.57 -17.24
C ASP A 179 -13.91 -5.24 -17.48
N GLU A 180 -13.63 -4.16 -18.21
CA GLU A 180 -12.27 -3.64 -18.38
C GLU A 180 -11.68 -3.16 -17.06
N LEU A 181 -12.43 -2.39 -16.27
CA LEU A 181 -12.03 -1.93 -14.94
C LEU A 181 -11.75 -3.09 -13.97
N ALA A 182 -12.63 -4.09 -13.93
CA ALA A 182 -12.45 -5.27 -13.08
C ALA A 182 -11.17 -6.04 -13.47
N ALA A 183 -10.91 -6.20 -14.77
CA ALA A 183 -9.67 -6.83 -15.24
C ALA A 183 -8.42 -6.03 -14.83
N ALA A 184 -8.45 -4.71 -14.91
CA ALA A 184 -7.34 -3.86 -14.47
C ALA A 184 -7.13 -3.94 -12.94
N LEU A 185 -8.21 -3.91 -12.15
CA LEU A 185 -8.15 -4.09 -10.69
C LEU A 185 -7.59 -5.48 -10.29
N HIS A 186 -7.92 -6.54 -11.03
CA HIS A 186 -7.32 -7.85 -10.81
C HIS A 186 -5.81 -7.88 -11.13
N ARG A 187 -5.36 -7.17 -12.17
CA ARG A 187 -3.93 -7.02 -12.45
C ARG A 187 -3.22 -6.26 -11.33
N HIS A 188 -3.77 -5.11 -10.93
CA HIS A 188 -3.30 -4.30 -9.80
C HIS A 188 -3.17 -5.13 -8.53
N HIS A 189 -4.21 -5.88 -8.15
CA HIS A 189 -4.19 -6.74 -6.97
C HIS A 189 -3.05 -7.76 -7.01
N ARG A 190 -2.83 -8.44 -8.14
CA ARG A 190 -1.75 -9.45 -8.26
C ARG A 190 -0.36 -8.82 -8.15
N GLN A 191 -0.15 -7.69 -8.84
CA GLN A 191 1.12 -6.97 -8.79
C GLN A 191 1.42 -6.46 -7.38
N LEU A 192 0.40 -5.89 -6.73
CA LEU A 192 0.52 -5.41 -5.37
C LEU A 192 0.84 -6.54 -4.39
N CYS A 193 0.14 -7.68 -4.45
CA CYS A 193 0.45 -8.81 -3.58
C CYS A 193 1.88 -9.31 -3.79
N ALA A 194 2.35 -9.41 -5.04
CA ALA A 194 3.72 -9.83 -5.32
C ALA A 194 4.76 -8.87 -4.72
N HIS A 195 4.51 -7.57 -4.85
CA HIS A 195 5.34 -6.52 -4.25
C HIS A 195 5.37 -6.61 -2.72
N LEU A 196 4.20 -6.62 -2.07
CA LEU A 196 4.11 -6.68 -0.60
C LEU A 196 4.70 -7.97 -0.02
N ASP A 197 4.58 -9.10 -0.74
CA ASP A 197 5.17 -10.39 -0.34
C ASP A 197 6.70 -10.38 -0.46
N GLU A 198 7.26 -9.63 -1.41
CA GLU A 198 8.70 -9.44 -1.55
C GLU A 198 9.24 -8.49 -0.49
N GLU A 199 8.56 -7.36 -0.25
CA GLU A 199 8.94 -6.40 0.78
C GLU A 199 8.94 -7.04 2.18
N GLU A 200 7.87 -7.76 2.56
CA GLU A 200 7.79 -8.45 3.85
C GLU A 200 8.90 -9.49 4.03
N ARG A 201 9.35 -10.13 2.95
CA ARG A 201 10.35 -11.20 2.97
C ARG A 201 11.77 -10.66 2.97
N GLU A 202 12.07 -9.67 2.14
CA GLU A 202 13.43 -9.21 1.87
C GLU A 202 13.76 -7.93 2.65
N VAL A 203 12.82 -6.99 2.75
CA VAL A 203 13.06 -5.65 3.31
C VAL A 203 12.77 -5.59 4.80
N MET A 204 11.65 -6.15 5.25
CA MET A 204 11.27 -6.04 6.66
C MET A 204 12.27 -6.65 7.66
N PRO A 205 13.05 -7.70 7.32
CA PRO A 205 14.17 -8.12 8.14
C PRO A 205 15.26 -7.05 8.28
N LEU A 206 15.57 -6.31 7.21
CA LEU A 206 16.53 -5.20 7.24
C LEU A 206 16.01 -4.04 8.10
N VAL A 207 14.71 -3.74 7.99
CA VAL A 207 14.04 -2.77 8.87
C VAL A 207 14.20 -3.15 10.34
N ALA A 208 13.94 -4.42 10.68
CA ALA A 208 14.10 -4.90 12.05
C ALA A 208 15.54 -4.82 12.58
N LEU A 209 16.55 -4.86 11.70
CA LEU A 209 17.97 -4.80 12.07
C LEU A 209 18.51 -3.37 12.17
N HIS A 210 18.04 -2.46 11.31
CA HIS A 210 18.69 -1.16 11.10
C HIS A 210 17.85 0.05 11.50
N VAL A 211 16.52 -0.09 11.57
CA VAL A 211 15.63 1.00 11.96
C VAL A 211 15.50 1.01 13.48
N ASN A 212 15.74 2.17 14.11
CA ASN A 212 15.53 2.34 15.53
C ASN A 212 14.12 2.86 15.86
N GLU A 213 13.76 2.84 17.15
CA GLU A 213 12.45 3.24 17.64
C GLU A 213 12.03 4.64 17.23
N LYS A 214 12.95 5.62 17.30
CA LYS A 214 12.64 7.00 16.92
C LYS A 214 12.34 7.12 15.42
N GLN A 215 13.09 6.41 14.58
CA GLN A 215 12.87 6.38 13.14
C GLN A 215 11.53 5.70 12.81
N TRP A 216 11.24 4.56 13.43
CA TRP A 216 9.96 3.87 13.21
C TRP A 216 8.76 4.70 13.70
N GLN A 217 8.89 5.37 14.84
CA GLN A 217 7.86 6.29 15.32
C GLN A 217 7.61 7.43 14.31
N ALA A 218 8.67 7.98 13.69
CA ALA A 218 8.52 9.02 12.68
C ALA A 218 7.78 8.53 11.42
N VAL A 219 7.97 7.27 11.01
CA VAL A 219 7.20 6.64 9.92
C VAL A 219 5.70 6.60 10.29
N GLY A 220 5.38 6.14 11.50
CA GLY A 220 4.00 6.10 11.99
C GLY A 220 3.35 7.48 12.11
N GLU A 221 4.10 8.49 12.60
CA GLU A 221 3.63 9.87 12.70
C GLU A 221 3.37 10.50 11.33
N ARG A 222 4.21 10.21 10.33
CA ARG A 222 3.99 10.63 8.95
C ARG A 222 2.72 10.01 8.36
N GLY A 223 2.56 8.69 8.47
CA GLY A 223 1.35 8.01 7.97
C GLY A 223 0.07 8.53 8.62
N LEU A 224 0.14 8.89 9.91
CA LEU A 224 -0.96 9.53 10.62
C LEU A 224 -1.27 10.94 10.07
N ALA A 225 -0.23 11.72 9.76
CA ALA A 225 -0.36 13.09 9.25
C ALA A 225 -0.93 13.13 7.82
N GLU A 226 -0.57 12.16 6.98
CA GLU A 226 -1.07 12.02 5.60
C GLU A 226 -2.51 11.49 5.56
N THR A 227 -2.97 10.81 6.60
CA THR A 227 -4.36 10.34 6.70
C THR A 227 -5.31 11.51 7.02
N PRO A 228 -6.34 11.76 6.18
CA PRO A 228 -7.34 12.79 6.48
C PRO A 228 -8.01 12.57 7.84
N LYS A 229 -8.18 13.64 8.63
CA LYS A 229 -8.69 13.56 10.01
C LYS A 229 -10.05 12.83 10.13
N ASN A 230 -10.94 13.00 9.16
CA ASN A 230 -12.24 12.34 9.11
C ASN A 230 -12.17 10.85 8.71
N ARG A 231 -10.99 10.38 8.27
CA ARG A 231 -10.70 9.00 7.85
C ARG A 231 -9.85 8.21 8.85
N LEU A 232 -9.28 8.86 9.86
CA LEU A 232 -8.45 8.19 10.88
C LEU A 232 -9.10 6.95 11.50
N MET A 233 -10.37 7.03 11.87
CA MET A 233 -11.08 5.88 12.44
C MET A 233 -11.39 4.79 11.42
N ILE A 234 -11.51 5.15 10.13
CA ILE A 234 -11.69 4.18 9.05
C ILE A 234 -10.38 3.42 8.83
N ALA A 235 -9.26 4.13 8.72
CA ALA A 235 -7.93 3.53 8.59
C ALA A 235 -7.61 2.62 9.78
N LEU A 236 -7.83 3.09 11.00
CA LEU A 236 -7.66 2.29 12.22
C LEU A 236 -8.54 1.03 12.20
N GLY A 237 -9.81 1.16 11.79
CA GLY A 237 -10.71 0.01 11.67
C GLY A 237 -10.26 -0.99 10.62
N ALA A 238 -9.73 -0.51 9.49
CA ALA A 238 -9.22 -1.34 8.42
C ALA A 238 -8.00 -2.16 8.84
N ILE A 239 -7.05 -1.53 9.56
CA ILE A 239 -5.84 -2.17 10.08
C ILE A 239 -6.18 -3.28 11.07
N VAL A 240 -7.15 -3.04 11.96
CA VAL A 240 -7.48 -4.01 13.02
C VAL A 240 -8.52 -5.05 12.60
N GLU A 241 -9.05 -4.99 11.38
CA GLU A 241 -10.10 -5.92 10.92
C GLU A 241 -9.61 -7.37 10.93
N ASP A 242 -8.45 -7.63 10.31
CA ASP A 242 -7.89 -8.98 10.16
C ASP A 242 -6.84 -9.32 11.24
N SER A 243 -6.61 -8.41 12.19
CA SER A 243 -5.61 -8.60 13.25
C SER A 243 -6.09 -9.60 14.30
N SER A 244 -5.20 -10.47 14.77
CA SER A 244 -5.43 -11.30 15.96
C SER A 244 -5.71 -10.43 17.21
N PRO A 245 -6.35 -10.99 18.25
CA PRO A 245 -6.53 -10.28 19.52
C PRO A 245 -5.22 -9.77 20.13
N GLU A 246 -4.12 -10.50 19.95
CA GLU A 246 -2.77 -10.18 20.40
C GLU A 246 -2.23 -8.96 19.66
N GLU A 247 -2.19 -9.01 18.32
CA GLU A 247 -1.79 -7.90 17.45
C GLU A 247 -2.58 -6.63 17.74
N ARG A 248 -3.90 -6.78 17.88
CA ARG A 248 -4.78 -5.67 18.20
C ARG A 248 -4.38 -5.01 19.52
N ARG A 249 -4.13 -5.80 20.58
CA ARG A 249 -3.72 -5.26 21.89
C ARG A 249 -2.41 -4.51 21.80
N GLU A 250 -1.42 -5.08 21.13
CA GLU A 250 -0.09 -4.48 20.94
C GLU A 250 -0.15 -3.19 20.12
N PHE A 251 -0.89 -3.20 19.01
CA PHE A 251 -1.07 -2.03 18.16
C PHE A 251 -1.77 -0.89 18.93
N PHE A 252 -2.85 -1.19 19.65
CA PHE A 252 -3.54 -0.18 20.45
C PHE A 252 -2.69 0.36 21.61
N ALA A 253 -1.78 -0.43 22.19
CA ALA A 253 -0.92 0.03 23.28
C ALA A 253 -0.01 1.20 22.88
N ARG A 254 0.35 1.28 21.59
CA ARG A 254 1.19 2.33 21.01
C ARG A 254 0.41 3.58 20.60
N LEU A 255 -0.92 3.49 20.51
CA LEU A 255 -1.76 4.64 20.16
C LEU A 255 -1.98 5.60 21.35
N PRO A 256 -1.99 6.92 21.08
CA PRO A 256 -2.35 7.92 22.09
C PRO A 256 -3.69 7.63 22.75
N LEU A 257 -3.80 7.91 24.06
CA LEU A 257 -5.03 7.71 24.83
C LEU A 257 -6.30 8.27 24.14
N PRO A 258 -6.30 9.50 23.57
CA PRO A 258 -7.48 10.03 22.88
C PRO A 258 -7.93 9.16 21.70
N ALA A 259 -7.00 8.63 20.90
CA ALA A 259 -7.32 7.77 19.76
C ALA A 259 -8.01 6.47 20.21
N ARG A 260 -7.52 5.85 21.30
CA ARG A 260 -8.13 4.66 21.91
C ARG A 260 -9.56 4.92 22.41
N VAL A 261 -9.79 6.08 23.03
CA VAL A 261 -11.11 6.47 23.54
C VAL A 261 -12.07 6.71 22.37
N LEU A 262 -11.66 7.48 21.37
CA LEU A 262 -12.47 7.74 20.17
C LEU A 262 -12.82 6.46 19.41
N TRP A 263 -11.87 5.53 19.30
CA TRP A 263 -12.10 4.22 18.70
C TRP A 263 -13.21 3.44 19.41
N ARG A 264 -13.13 3.36 20.75
CA ARG A 264 -14.11 2.63 21.59
C ARG A 264 -15.50 3.25 21.52
N LEU A 265 -15.60 4.59 21.52
CA LEU A 265 -16.88 5.29 21.56
C LEU A 265 -17.56 5.39 20.18
N PHE A 266 -16.77 5.63 19.13
CA PHE A 266 -17.30 5.99 17.81
C PHE A 266 -16.68 5.18 16.67
N GLY A 267 -15.37 4.93 16.72
CA GLY A 267 -14.62 4.38 15.59
C GLY A 267 -15.14 3.04 15.08
N GLN A 268 -15.48 2.10 15.96
CA GLN A 268 -16.04 0.80 15.56
C GLN A 268 -17.36 0.93 14.78
N ARG A 269 -18.23 1.85 15.19
CA ARG A 269 -19.51 2.09 14.50
C ARG A 269 -19.29 2.82 13.18
N GLN A 270 -18.35 3.76 13.15
CA GLN A 270 -18.00 4.49 11.94
C GLN A 270 -17.42 3.53 10.89
N TYR A 271 -16.48 2.67 11.28
CA TYR A 271 -15.88 1.67 10.40
C TYR A 271 -16.93 0.72 9.82
N ARG A 272 -17.77 0.15 10.69
CA ARG A 272 -18.85 -0.76 10.26
C ARG A 272 -19.81 -0.11 9.27
N ARG A 273 -20.18 1.16 9.48
CA ARG A 273 -21.03 1.90 8.54
C ARG A 273 -20.37 2.09 7.18
N GLU A 274 -19.07 2.37 7.17
CA GLU A 274 -18.31 2.53 5.94
C GLU A 274 -18.18 1.21 5.19
N THR A 275 -17.84 0.12 5.87
CA THR A 275 -17.76 -1.22 5.26
C THR A 275 -19.12 -1.72 4.81
N ASP A 276 -20.20 -1.50 5.57
CA ASP A 276 -21.57 -1.84 5.14
C ASP A 276 -21.95 -1.09 3.86
N ARG A 277 -21.56 0.19 3.74
CA ARG A 277 -21.80 1.01 2.55
C ARG A 277 -21.00 0.50 1.35
N ILE A 278 -19.74 0.13 1.55
CA ILE A 278 -18.83 -0.28 0.48
C ILE A 278 -19.06 -1.73 0.07
N ARG A 279 -19.15 -2.67 0.99
CA ARG A 279 -19.20 -4.12 0.71
C ARG A 279 -20.62 -4.67 0.65
N GLY A 280 -21.61 -3.85 1.04
CA GLY A 280 -22.97 -4.29 1.31
C GLY A 280 -23.06 -5.04 2.63
N ARG A 281 -24.27 -5.47 3.03
CA ARG A 281 -24.47 -6.37 4.17
C ARG A 281 -24.05 -7.81 3.84
N ARG A 282 -22.82 -8.00 3.37
CA ARG A 282 -22.18 -9.32 3.41
C ARG A 282 -21.75 -9.51 4.84
N THR A 283 -22.48 -10.33 5.58
CA THR A 283 -22.05 -10.78 6.90
C THR A 283 -20.67 -11.41 6.71
N THR A 284 -19.64 -10.81 7.30
CA THR A 284 -18.35 -11.50 7.51
C THR A 284 -18.69 -12.74 8.32
N ALA A 285 -18.49 -13.92 7.72
CA ALA A 285 -18.62 -15.20 8.41
C ALA A 285 -17.61 -15.29 9.56
#